data_AF-A0A4R6IR29-F1
#
_entry.id   AF-A0A4R6IR29-F1
#
_cell.length_a   1.000
_cell.length_b   1.000
_cell.length_c   1.000
_cell.angle_alpha   90.00
_cell.angle_beta   90.00
_cell.angle_gamma   90.00
#
_symmetry.space_group_name_H-M   'P 1'
#
loop_
_entity.id
_entity.type
_entity.pdbx_description
1 polymer ?
#
loop_
_entity_poly.entity_id
_entity_poly.type
_entity_poly.pdbx_seq_one_letter_code
_entity_poly.pdbx_strand_id
1 'polypeptide(L)'
;MAELSTHNPEFDIDVSIQGTSKTIHVKPDETSDGVEYYICFEGDEQISQIRLEGKDTWAQLWGDLSDTEVQELGKAITNHK
;
A
#
# COMPACT_ATOMS: atom_id res chain seq x y z
N MET A 1 14.07 22.00 -15.33
CA MET A 1 15.06 21.73 -14.26
C MET A 1 14.39 20.77 -13.30
N ALA A 2 15.02 19.59 -13.11
CA ALA A 2 14.71 18.53 -12.16
C ALA A 2 13.23 18.30 -11.81
N GLU A 3 12.52 17.59 -12.68
CA GLU A 3 11.36 16.81 -12.27
C GLU A 3 11.92 15.66 -11.41
N LEU A 4 11.95 15.85 -10.08
CA LEU A 4 12.09 14.72 -9.15
C LEU A 4 10.80 13.92 -9.24
N SER A 5 10.64 13.19 -10.34
CA SER A 5 9.69 12.10 -10.42
C SER A 5 10.28 10.99 -9.57
N THR A 6 10.05 11.07 -8.25
CA THR A 6 10.19 9.93 -7.34
C THR A 6 9.12 8.92 -7.77
N HIS A 7 9.37 8.27 -8.90
CA HIS A 7 8.60 7.14 -9.39
C HIS A 7 8.90 6.00 -8.43
N ASN A 8 8.24 5.98 -7.28
CA ASN A 8 7.90 4.70 -6.71
C ASN A 8 6.82 4.16 -7.68
N PRO A 9 7.14 3.16 -8.52
CA PRO A 9 6.17 2.67 -9.49
C PRO A 9 4.96 2.16 -8.70
N GLU A 10 3.77 2.58 -9.11
CA GLU A 10 2.55 1.92 -8.68
C GLU A 10 2.57 0.48 -9.22
N PHE A 11 2.14 -0.47 -8.40
CA PHE A 11 2.19 -1.87 -8.76
C PHE A 11 1.00 -2.63 -8.20
N ASP A 12 0.59 -3.65 -8.93
CA ASP A 12 -0.51 -4.52 -8.55
C ASP A 12 0.03 -5.72 -7.76
N ILE A 13 -0.54 -5.96 -6.59
CA ILE A 13 -0.29 -7.17 -5.81
C ILE A 13 -1.53 -8.03 -5.73
N ASP A 14 -1.35 -9.34 -5.86
CA ASP A 14 -2.40 -10.30 -5.56
C ASP A 14 -2.33 -10.71 -4.09
N VAL A 15 -3.32 -10.27 -3.30
CA VAL A 15 -3.43 -10.58 -1.86
C VAL A 15 -4.73 -11.33 -1.61
N SER A 16 -4.72 -12.27 -0.66
CA SER A 16 -5.93 -13.00 -0.28
C SER A 16 -6.65 -12.29 0.87
N ILE A 17 -7.57 -11.39 0.53
CA ILE A 17 -8.42 -10.71 1.51
C ILE A 17 -9.70 -11.51 1.74
N GLN A 18 -9.98 -11.87 3.00
CA GLN A 18 -11.13 -12.67 3.42
C GLN A 18 -11.27 -14.02 2.67
N GLY A 19 -10.14 -14.62 2.29
CA GLY A 19 -10.10 -15.91 1.55
C GLY A 19 -10.40 -15.79 0.05
N THR A 20 -10.51 -14.57 -0.47
CA THR A 20 -10.61 -14.31 -1.91
C THR A 20 -9.32 -13.65 -2.37
N SER A 21 -8.67 -14.23 -3.38
CA SER A 21 -7.55 -13.59 -4.08
C SER A 21 -8.06 -12.36 -4.82
N LYS A 22 -7.57 -11.19 -4.39
CA LYS A 22 -7.90 -9.90 -4.95
C LYS A 22 -6.63 -9.21 -5.43
N THR A 23 -6.70 -8.62 -6.61
CA THR A 23 -5.65 -7.77 -7.14
C THR A 23 -5.84 -6.37 -6.57
N ILE A 24 -4.90 -5.95 -5.72
CA ILE A 24 -4.87 -4.63 -5.11
C ILE A 24 -3.76 -3.83 -5.76
N HIS A 25 -4.15 -2.73 -6.38
CA HIS A 25 -3.24 -1.77 -6.96
C HIS A 25 -2.69 -0.85 -5.87
N VAL A 26 -1.38 -0.92 -5.64
CA VAL A 26 -0.70 -0.19 -4.59
C VAL A 26 0.07 0.98 -5.19
N LYS A 27 -0.29 2.17 -4.76
CA LYS A 27 0.35 3.42 -5.13
C LYS A 27 1.13 3.98 -3.94
N PRO A 28 2.45 3.81 -3.91
CA PRO A 28 3.31 4.53 -2.97
C PRO A 28 3.28 6.03 -3.27
N ASP A 29 3.09 6.83 -2.23
CA ASP A 29 3.00 8.28 -2.27
C ASP A 29 3.76 8.87 -1.08
N GLU A 30 4.26 10.10 -1.22
CA GLU A 30 5.06 10.76 -0.19
C GLU A 30 4.33 12.01 0.26
N THR A 31 4.05 12.10 1.56
CA THR A 31 3.54 13.35 2.13
C THR A 31 4.60 14.43 2.01
N SER A 32 4.21 15.71 1.95
CA SER A 32 5.17 16.83 1.89
C SER A 32 6.14 16.90 3.09
N ASP A 33 5.88 16.13 4.15
CA ASP A 33 6.72 15.98 5.34
C ASP A 33 7.80 14.88 5.18
N GLY A 34 7.85 14.19 4.03
CA GLY A 34 8.81 13.11 3.74
C GLY A 34 8.39 11.75 4.30
N VAL A 35 7.11 11.55 4.61
CA VAL A 35 6.58 10.26 5.06
C VAL A 35 5.96 9.52 3.88
N GLU A 36 6.52 8.35 3.57
CA GLU A 36 6.00 7.42 2.56
C GLU A 36 4.77 6.68 3.09
N TYR A 37 3.69 6.72 2.33
CA TYR A 37 2.48 5.94 2.55
C TYR A 37 2.05 5.25 1.25
N TYR A 38 1.20 4.26 1.37
CA TYR A 38 0.82 3.37 0.28
C TYR A 38 -0.70 3.37 0.19
N ILE A 39 -1.22 3.84 -0.93
CA ILE A 39 -2.64 3.89 -1.20
C ILE A 39 -3.01 2.61 -1.93
N CYS A 40 -4.01 1.90 -1.42
CA CYS A 40 -4.42 0.60 -1.92
C CYS A 40 -5.77 0.73 -2.62
N PHE A 41 -5.79 0.40 -3.89
CA PHE A 41 -6.95 0.47 -4.78
C PHE A 41 -7.37 -0.94 -5.17
N GLU A 42 -8.65 -1.25 -5.06
CA GLU A 42 -9.24 -2.46 -5.63
C GLU A 42 -9.88 -2.08 -6.98
N GLY A 43 -9.16 -2.36 -8.07
CA GLY A 43 -9.53 -1.85 -9.38
C GLY A 43 -9.42 -0.32 -9.45
N ASP A 44 -10.56 0.36 -9.58
CA ASP A 44 -10.66 1.84 -9.62
C ASP A 44 -11.07 2.45 -8.27
N GLU A 45 -11.35 1.64 -7.25
CA GLU A 45 -11.84 2.12 -5.96
C GLU A 45 -10.74 2.09 -4.90
N GLN A 46 -10.50 3.22 -4.22
CA GLN A 46 -9.60 3.26 -3.08
C GLN A 46 -10.23 2.53 -1.89
N ILE A 47 -9.69 1.38 -1.53
CA ILE A 47 -10.19 0.58 -0.40
C ILE A 47 -9.53 0.97 0.93
N SER A 48 -8.25 1.35 0.88
CA SER A 48 -7.47 1.55 2.09
C SER A 48 -6.19 2.34 1.83
N GLN A 49 -5.62 2.89 2.90
CA GLN A 49 -4.31 3.52 2.89
C GLN A 49 -3.51 2.96 4.04
N ILE A 50 -2.30 2.48 3.77
CA ILE A 50 -1.41 1.91 4.76
C ILE A 50 -0.05 2.58 4.68
N ARG A 51 0.65 2.69 5.80
CA ARG A 51 2.01 3.21 5.86
C ARG A 51 2.92 2.20 6.53
N LEU A 52 4.19 2.27 6.19
CA LEU A 52 5.23 1.51 6.87
C LEU A 52 5.73 2.35 8.06
N GLU A 53 5.42 1.94 9.29
CA GLU A 53 5.92 2.62 10.50
C GLU A 53 7.26 2.09 11.00
N GLY A 54 7.71 0.94 10.49
CA GLY A 54 8.94 0.29 10.94
C GLY A 54 9.63 -0.50 9.84
N LYS A 55 10.37 -1.55 10.21
CA LYS A 55 10.98 -2.45 9.20
C LYS A 55 9.97 -3.39 8.57
N ASP A 56 8.96 -3.81 9.33
CA ASP A 56 7.97 -4.81 8.91
C ASP A 56 6.57 -4.52 9.49
N THR A 57 6.39 -3.33 10.06
CA THR A 57 5.12 -2.94 10.69
C THR A 57 4.36 -2.02 9.77
N TRP A 58 3.25 -2.53 9.26
CA TRP A 58 2.30 -1.79 8.47
C TRP A 58 1.16 -1.29 9.35
N ALA A 59 0.85 -0.01 9.24
CA ALA A 59 -0.23 0.63 9.95
C ALA A 59 -1.20 1.22 8.94
N GLN A 60 -2.50 1.02 9.19
CA GLN A 60 -3.52 1.61 8.36
C GLN A 60 -3.76 3.06 8.75
N LEU A 61 -3.72 3.95 7.75
CA LEU A 61 -4.06 5.35 7.87
C LEU A 61 -5.55 5.58 7.64
N TRP A 62 -6.15 4.85 6.70
CA TRP A 62 -7.53 5.04 6.27
C TRP A 62 -8.12 3.76 5.67
N GLY A 63 -9.44 3.60 5.72
CA GLY A 63 -10.18 2.42 5.21
C GLY A 63 -10.77 1.58 6.34
N ASP A 64 -11.30 0.40 5.99
CA ASP A 64 -11.93 -0.55 6.92
C ASP A 64 -11.26 -1.95 6.86
N LEU A 65 -9.97 -2.01 6.51
CA LEU A 65 -9.23 -3.27 6.55
C LEU A 65 -8.95 -3.68 8.00
N SER A 66 -8.96 -4.98 8.26
CA SER A 66 -8.53 -5.50 9.57
C SER A 66 -7.00 -5.40 9.68
N ASP A 67 -6.47 -5.32 10.91
CA ASP A 67 -5.01 -5.34 11.14
C ASP A 67 -4.31 -6.52 10.46
N THR A 68 -4.99 -7.68 10.38
CA THR A 68 -4.48 -8.86 9.67
C THR A 68 -4.34 -8.60 8.18
N GLU A 69 -5.34 -7.98 7.55
CA GLU A 69 -5.33 -7.66 6.12
C GLU A 69 -4.29 -6.59 5.81
N VAL A 70 -4.17 -5.57 6.67
CA VAL A 70 -3.15 -4.52 6.57
C VAL A 70 -1.74 -5.11 6.60
N GLN A 71 -1.50 -6.07 7.50
CA GLN A 71 -0.22 -6.75 7.62
C GLN A 71 0.06 -7.69 6.43
N GLU A 72 -0.94 -8.41 5.94
CA GLU A 72 -0.84 -9.25 4.73
C GLU A 72 -0.53 -8.40 3.48
N LEU A 73 -1.27 -7.30 3.30
CA LEU A 73 -1.10 -6.35 2.21
C LEU A 73 0.29 -5.73 2.26
N GLY A 74 0.68 -5.24 3.43
CA GLY A 74 2.00 -4.69 3.66
C GLY A 74 3.14 -5.68 3.38
N LYS A 75 3.00 -6.94 3.83
CA LYS A 75 3.97 -7.99 3.50
C LYS A 75 4.04 -8.25 2.01
N ALA A 76 2.90 -8.28 1.31
CA ALA A 76 2.86 -8.45 -0.14
C ALA A 76 3.58 -7.29 -0.85
N ILE A 77 3.38 -6.04 -0.39
CA ILE A 77 4.09 -4.85 -0.87
C ILE A 77 5.61 -5.00 -0.65
N THR A 78 6.05 -5.37 0.55
CA THR A 78 7.48 -5.57 0.85
C THR A 78 8.09 -6.71 0.03
N ASN A 79 7.37 -7.81 -0.17
CA ASN A 79 7.86 -8.99 -0.88
C ASN A 79 7.94 -8.76 -2.41
N HIS A 80 7.22 -7.77 -2.93
CA HIS A 80 7.23 -7.40 -4.34
C HIS A 80 8.28 -6.32 -4.68
N LYS A 81 8.96 -5.77 -3.66
CA LYS A 81 10.01 -4.74 -3.77
C LYS A 81 11.40 -5.36 -3.93
#